data_AF-A0A929W396-F1
#
_entry.id   AF-A0A929W396-F1
#
_cell.length_a   1.000
_cell.length_b   1.000
_cell.length_c   1.000
_cell.angle_alpha   90.00
_cell.angle_beta   90.00
_cell.angle_gamma   90.00
#
_symmetry.space_group_name_H-M   'P 1'
#
loop_
_entity.id
_entity.type
_entity.pdbx_description
1 polymer ?
#
loop_
_entity_poly.entity_id
_entity_poly.type
_entity_poly.pdbx_seq_one_letter_code
_entity_poly.pdbx_strand_id
1 'polypeptide(L)'
;SNRLPSLPARLDSMGYTTAFFHGAPNGSMGFDALVRQLGVRHYFGKTEYGDDRDFDGFWGIWDELFLQYMVRELGKLREPFFATEFTLSSHDPYQVPQQYQRQLPKGKIPIQQAIAYTDLSLRKFFDTAKTQPWYQNTLFVIVADHSVRGEREEYKTSASFFRIPILLFDPQGKLTGRMSQTVQQADLYPTLLDLVGDKRPMIAFGSSVFDAAKPRFAVNYLDGFYQLIEDGWLLQFDGEKVLGLYDLRSDPQQRHDLQGKPMTPEARMLLRLKAYLQSYAHRMRTDRLTDTRELD
;
A
#
# COMPACT_ATOMS: atom_id res chain seq x y z
N SER A 1 4.20 -23.55 -9.29
CA SER A 1 4.53 -22.13 -9.03
C SER A 1 3.51 -21.30 -9.78
N ASN A 2 2.91 -20.29 -9.14
CA ASN A 2 1.95 -19.42 -9.83
C ASN A 2 2.66 -18.33 -10.62
N ARG A 3 2.10 -17.96 -11.78
CA ARG A 3 2.44 -16.73 -12.50
C ARG A 3 1.68 -15.57 -11.86
N LEU A 4 2.40 -14.61 -11.31
CA LEU A 4 1.80 -13.48 -10.61
C LEU A 4 1.72 -12.28 -11.57
N PRO A 5 0.53 -11.73 -11.86
CA PRO A 5 0.45 -10.41 -12.48
C PRO A 5 1.06 -9.40 -11.50
N SER A 6 1.91 -8.51 -11.99
CA SER A 6 2.57 -7.54 -11.14
C SER A 6 2.77 -6.22 -11.88
N LEU A 7 2.70 -5.13 -11.13
CA LEU A 7 2.96 -3.80 -11.66
C LEU A 7 4.38 -3.65 -12.25
N PRO A 8 5.46 -4.12 -11.58
CA PRO A 8 6.80 -3.97 -12.12
C PRO A 8 6.97 -4.73 -13.44
N ALA A 9 6.62 -6.02 -13.51
CA ALA A 9 6.74 -6.77 -14.77
C ALA A 9 5.93 -6.15 -15.91
N ARG A 10 4.74 -5.61 -15.58
CA ARG A 10 3.89 -4.94 -16.56
C ARG A 10 4.52 -3.67 -17.11
N LEU A 11 5.09 -2.83 -16.25
CA LEU A 11 5.78 -1.60 -16.64
C LEU A 11 7.11 -1.89 -17.36
N ASP A 12 7.85 -2.92 -16.93
CA ASP A 12 9.06 -3.40 -17.61
C ASP A 12 8.76 -3.77 -19.08
N SER A 13 7.64 -4.46 -19.33
CA SER A 13 7.18 -4.76 -20.70
C SER A 13 6.86 -3.52 -21.56
N MET A 14 6.65 -2.37 -20.92
CA MET A 14 6.40 -1.08 -21.57
C MET A 14 7.68 -0.23 -21.69
N GLY A 15 8.84 -0.80 -21.34
CA GLY A 15 10.14 -0.14 -21.42
C GLY A 15 10.59 0.58 -20.15
N TYR A 16 9.83 0.49 -19.06
CA TYR A 16 10.22 1.10 -17.79
C TYR A 16 11.39 0.36 -17.14
N THR A 17 12.32 1.10 -16.55
CA THR A 17 13.28 0.53 -15.60
C THR A 17 12.57 0.29 -14.27
N THR A 18 12.68 -0.90 -13.68
CA THR A 18 12.02 -1.22 -12.40
C THR A 18 13.02 -1.38 -11.26
N ALA A 19 12.78 -0.68 -10.15
CA ALA A 19 13.64 -0.69 -8.98
C ALA A 19 12.86 -0.89 -7.69
N PHE A 20 13.47 -1.58 -6.73
CA PHE A 20 12.96 -1.72 -5.37
C PHE A 20 14.06 -1.28 -4.40
N PHE A 21 13.70 -0.38 -3.51
CA PHE A 21 14.55 0.19 -2.49
C PHE A 21 14.05 -0.27 -1.12
N HIS A 22 14.97 -0.73 -0.27
CA HIS A 22 14.65 -1.22 1.06
C HIS A 22 15.91 -1.20 1.94
N GLY A 23 16.01 -0.24 2.86
CA GLY A 23 17.22 0.03 3.66
C GLY A 23 17.67 -1.10 4.60
N ALA A 24 16.97 -2.22 4.65
CA ALA A 24 17.29 -3.37 5.48
C ALA A 24 18.37 -4.25 4.81
N PRO A 25 18.97 -5.21 5.55
CA PRO A 25 19.79 -6.25 4.94
C PRO A 25 19.05 -6.93 3.78
N ASN A 26 19.73 -7.12 2.65
CA ASN A 26 19.15 -7.74 1.46
C ASN A 26 18.58 -9.13 1.83
N GLY A 27 17.38 -9.43 1.33
CA GLY A 27 16.66 -10.67 1.67
C GLY A 27 15.79 -10.59 2.93
N SER A 28 15.86 -9.51 3.71
CA SER A 28 14.92 -9.25 4.81
C SER A 28 13.46 -9.39 4.34
N MET A 29 12.64 -10.07 5.15
CA MET A 29 11.23 -10.40 4.84
C MET A 29 11.01 -11.21 3.55
N GLY A 30 12.06 -11.75 2.93
CA GLY A 30 11.98 -12.45 1.66
C GLY A 30 11.79 -11.54 0.44
N PHE A 31 11.92 -10.21 0.60
CA PHE A 31 11.63 -9.26 -0.48
C PHE A 31 12.53 -9.45 -1.70
N ASP A 32 13.82 -9.74 -1.54
CA ASP A 32 14.73 -9.91 -2.67
C ASP A 32 14.24 -11.00 -3.65
N ALA A 33 13.82 -12.15 -3.13
CA ALA A 33 13.26 -13.22 -3.96
C ALA A 33 11.89 -12.83 -4.55
N LEU A 34 11.02 -12.23 -3.74
CA LEU A 34 9.67 -11.85 -4.16
C LEU A 34 9.70 -10.80 -5.28
N VAL A 35 10.42 -9.70 -5.09
CA VAL A 35 10.40 -8.59 -6.06
C VAL A 35 11.06 -8.96 -7.38
N ARG A 36 12.08 -9.83 -7.36
CA ARG A 36 12.64 -10.46 -8.58
C ARG A 36 11.59 -11.28 -9.32
N GLN A 37 10.81 -12.10 -8.60
CA GLN A 37 9.71 -12.86 -9.20
C GLN A 37 8.61 -11.93 -9.77
N LEU A 38 8.39 -10.76 -9.15
CA LEU A 38 7.46 -9.74 -9.61
C LEU A 38 8.03 -8.86 -10.75
N GLY A 39 9.23 -9.13 -11.26
CA GLY A 39 9.80 -8.41 -12.42
C GLY A 39 10.53 -7.11 -12.07
N VAL A 40 10.97 -6.93 -10.83
CA VAL A 40 11.92 -5.86 -10.47
C VAL A 40 13.31 -6.20 -10.98
N ARG A 41 13.95 -5.26 -11.70
CA ARG A 41 15.28 -5.43 -12.30
C ARG A 41 16.42 -4.98 -11.39
N HIS A 42 16.19 -3.98 -10.56
CA HIS A 42 17.18 -3.41 -9.67
C HIS A 42 16.72 -3.50 -8.21
N TYR A 43 17.54 -4.08 -7.35
CA TYR A 43 17.32 -4.08 -5.90
C TYR A 43 18.40 -3.24 -5.25
N PHE A 44 18.00 -2.29 -4.42
CA PHE A 44 18.87 -1.45 -3.63
C PHE A 44 18.52 -1.63 -2.16
N GLY A 45 19.40 -2.29 -1.42
CA GLY A 45 19.28 -2.40 0.03
C GLY A 45 20.54 -1.97 0.75
N LYS A 46 20.69 -2.42 1.99
CA LYS A 46 21.84 -2.08 2.82
C LYS A 46 23.18 -2.45 2.17
N THR A 47 23.23 -3.54 1.39
CA THR A 47 24.44 -3.95 0.65
C THR A 47 24.86 -2.90 -0.39
N GLU A 48 23.91 -2.40 -1.18
CA GLU A 48 24.16 -1.39 -2.21
C GLU A 48 24.37 0.02 -1.62
N TYR A 49 23.82 0.28 -0.43
CA TYR A 49 24.06 1.51 0.33
C TYR A 49 25.52 1.61 0.80
N GLY A 50 26.06 0.52 1.35
CA GLY A 50 27.51 0.35 1.59
C GLY A 50 28.10 1.12 2.77
N ASP A 51 27.28 1.68 3.67
CA ASP A 51 27.75 2.40 4.86
C ASP A 51 26.96 2.02 6.13
N ASP A 52 27.58 1.22 6.98
CA ASP A 52 26.97 0.68 8.19
C ASP A 52 26.89 1.69 9.35
N ARG A 53 27.54 2.85 9.22
CA ARG A 53 27.47 3.92 10.24
C ARG A 53 26.06 4.50 10.37
N ASP A 54 25.26 4.36 9.31
CA ASP A 54 23.89 4.86 9.22
C ASP A 54 22.84 3.81 9.58
N PHE A 55 23.27 2.63 10.04
CA PHE A 55 22.40 1.57 10.53
C PHE A 55 21.77 1.99 11.87
N ASP A 56 20.46 1.76 12.00
CA ASP A 56 19.68 2.08 13.21
C ASP A 56 19.97 1.14 14.39
N GLY A 57 20.67 0.03 14.15
CA GLY A 57 20.94 -1.00 15.15
C GLY A 57 19.87 -2.09 15.23
N PHE A 58 18.82 -2.01 14.42
CA PHE A 58 17.67 -2.92 14.47
C PHE A 58 17.15 -3.33 13.08
N TRP A 59 16.57 -2.42 12.30
CA TRP A 59 15.94 -2.74 11.00
C TRP A 59 16.84 -2.50 9.81
N GLY A 60 17.57 -1.41 9.76
CA GLY A 60 18.27 -1.00 8.56
C GLY A 60 18.82 0.42 8.61
N ILE A 61 19.11 0.97 7.43
CA ILE A 61 19.55 2.35 7.30
C ILE A 61 18.39 3.30 7.63
N TRP A 62 18.67 4.36 8.40
CA TRP A 62 17.68 5.36 8.74
C TRP A 62 16.95 5.95 7.51
N ASP A 63 15.62 6.08 7.58
CA ASP A 63 14.76 6.48 6.46
C ASP A 63 15.25 7.78 5.79
N GLU A 64 15.65 8.79 6.59
CA GLU A 64 16.14 10.06 6.06
C GLU A 64 17.30 9.85 5.08
N LEU A 65 18.29 9.05 5.48
CA LEU A 65 19.54 8.86 4.76
C LEU A 65 19.31 7.95 3.54
N PHE A 66 18.51 6.90 3.72
CA PHE A 66 18.20 5.97 2.65
C PHE A 66 17.32 6.60 1.56
N LEU A 67 16.38 7.48 1.92
CA LEU A 67 15.63 8.27 0.94
C LEU A 67 16.52 9.25 0.16
N GLN A 68 17.55 9.84 0.79
CA GLN A 68 18.52 10.64 0.03
C GLN A 68 19.35 9.79 -0.92
N TYR A 69 19.68 8.55 -0.54
CA TYR A 69 20.33 7.59 -1.41
C TYR A 69 19.43 7.21 -2.60
N MET A 70 18.14 6.93 -2.35
CA MET A 70 17.15 6.67 -3.40
C MET A 70 17.13 7.79 -4.46
N VAL A 71 17.08 9.06 -4.06
CA VAL A 71 17.08 10.19 -5.00
C VAL A 71 18.32 10.16 -5.91
N ARG A 72 19.50 9.85 -5.37
CA ARG A 72 20.74 9.75 -6.16
C ARG A 72 20.73 8.59 -7.14
N GLU A 73 20.24 7.43 -6.73
CA GLU A 73 20.18 6.26 -7.61
C GLU A 73 19.10 6.40 -8.69
N LEU A 74 17.94 6.99 -8.36
CA LEU A 74 16.91 7.34 -9.33
C LEU A 74 17.45 8.22 -10.46
N GLY A 75 18.30 9.21 -10.13
CA GLY A 75 18.95 10.07 -11.13
C GLY A 75 19.89 9.35 -12.10
N LYS A 76 20.23 8.08 -11.85
CA LYS A 76 21.05 7.24 -12.73
C LYS A 76 20.24 6.23 -13.54
N LEU A 77 18.96 6.01 -13.19
CA LEU A 77 18.13 5.05 -13.89
C LEU A 77 17.72 5.58 -15.27
N ARG A 78 17.56 4.67 -16.24
CA ARG A 78 17.00 5.02 -17.55
C ARG A 78 15.51 5.31 -17.39
N GLU A 79 15.08 6.49 -17.81
CA GLU A 79 13.66 6.86 -17.89
C GLU A 79 12.95 6.17 -19.08
N PRO A 80 11.65 5.85 -18.95
CA PRO A 80 10.83 6.00 -17.74
C PRO A 80 11.20 4.94 -16.69
N PHE A 81 10.94 5.22 -15.42
CA PHE A 81 11.19 4.27 -14.33
C PHE A 81 9.97 4.07 -13.43
N PHE A 82 9.92 2.91 -12.79
CA PHE A 82 9.04 2.58 -11.69
C PHE A 82 9.90 2.17 -10.50
N ALA A 83 9.79 2.89 -9.40
CA ALA A 83 10.53 2.61 -8.18
C ALA A 83 9.59 2.51 -6.99
N THR A 84 9.85 1.56 -6.11
CA THR A 84 9.17 1.43 -4.82
C THR A 84 10.21 1.50 -3.72
N GLU A 85 9.92 2.27 -2.67
CA GLU A 85 10.70 2.31 -1.42
C GLU A 85 9.85 1.75 -0.29
N PHE A 86 10.43 0.84 0.49
CA PHE A 86 9.81 0.30 1.70
C PHE A 86 10.54 0.81 2.95
N THR A 87 10.01 1.88 3.54
CA THR A 87 10.56 2.57 4.71
C THR A 87 10.53 1.70 5.97
N LEU A 88 11.43 1.99 6.93
CA LEU A 88 11.67 1.11 8.10
C LEU A 88 11.40 1.80 9.44
N SER A 89 11.69 3.09 9.55
CA SER A 89 11.93 3.73 10.86
C SER A 89 10.66 3.84 11.72
N SER A 90 9.47 3.74 11.13
CA SER A 90 8.19 3.76 11.83
C SER A 90 7.77 2.40 12.42
N HIS A 91 8.68 1.43 12.55
CA HIS A 91 8.43 0.12 13.16
C HIS A 91 8.95 0.04 14.61
N ASP A 92 8.37 -0.85 15.43
CA ASP A 92 8.88 -1.20 16.77
C ASP A 92 10.37 -1.59 16.67
N PRO A 93 11.28 -1.06 17.53
CA PRO A 93 11.05 -0.38 18.82
C PRO A 93 10.78 1.15 18.74
N TYR A 94 10.41 1.68 17.58
CA TYR A 94 10.06 3.10 17.35
C TYR A 94 11.18 4.07 17.72
N GLN A 95 12.42 3.69 17.42
CA GLN A 95 13.58 4.53 17.66
C GLN A 95 13.66 5.66 16.63
N VAL A 96 14.26 6.78 17.05
CA VAL A 96 14.60 7.89 16.16
C VAL A 96 16.07 8.28 16.39
N PRO A 97 16.77 8.81 15.37
CA PRO A 97 18.16 9.22 15.51
C PRO A 97 18.36 10.17 16.69
N GLN A 98 19.48 10.04 17.39
CA GLN A 98 19.76 10.78 18.63
C GLN A 98 19.56 12.30 18.48
N GLN A 99 19.98 12.86 17.35
CA GLN A 99 19.83 14.29 17.04
C GLN A 99 18.38 14.76 17.02
N TYR A 100 17.42 13.88 16.68
CA TYR A 100 16.00 14.22 16.57
C TYR A 100 15.17 13.88 17.81
N GLN A 101 15.71 13.11 18.76
CA GLN A 101 14.98 12.67 19.95
C GLN A 101 14.37 13.82 20.78
N ARG A 102 15.04 14.99 20.77
CA ARG A 102 14.59 16.21 21.47
C ARG A 102 13.91 17.24 20.56
N GLN A 103 13.96 17.04 19.25
CA GLN A 103 13.44 18.01 18.26
C GLN A 103 12.06 17.61 17.77
N LEU A 104 11.84 16.30 17.55
CA LEU A 104 10.58 15.79 17.05
C LEU A 104 9.54 15.72 18.17
N PRO A 105 8.26 16.01 17.86
CA PRO A 105 7.20 15.92 18.84
C PRO A 105 7.09 14.48 19.35
N LYS A 106 6.98 14.37 20.68
CA LYS A 106 6.56 13.13 21.31
C LYS A 106 5.04 13.10 21.34
N GLY A 107 4.50 11.93 21.03
CA GLY A 107 3.08 11.68 21.20
C GLY A 107 2.77 10.92 22.49
N LYS A 108 1.50 10.55 22.67
CA LYS A 108 1.04 9.71 23.79
C LYS A 108 1.40 8.23 23.63
N ILE A 109 1.67 7.79 22.40
CA ILE A 109 2.15 6.43 22.10
C ILE A 109 3.48 6.48 21.34
N PRO A 110 4.40 5.51 21.54
CA PRO A 110 5.77 5.57 21.01
C PRO A 110 5.86 5.82 19.49
N ILE A 111 5.01 5.16 18.71
CA ILE A 111 5.01 5.27 17.25
C ILE A 111 4.82 6.70 16.73
N GLN A 112 4.17 7.60 17.48
CA GLN A 112 3.92 8.97 17.03
C GLN A 112 5.22 9.76 16.81
N GLN A 113 6.27 9.52 17.62
CA GLN A 113 7.56 10.17 17.39
C GLN A 113 8.28 9.60 16.16
N ALA A 114 8.18 8.28 15.94
CA ALA A 114 8.74 7.62 14.76
C ALA A 114 8.03 8.05 13.47
N ILE A 115 6.70 8.20 13.47
CA ILE A 115 5.93 8.78 12.35
C ILE A 115 6.39 10.22 12.06
N ALA A 116 6.64 11.03 13.10
CA ALA A 116 7.16 12.39 12.89
C ALA A 116 8.56 12.39 12.24
N TYR A 117 9.37 11.37 12.51
CA TYR A 117 10.66 11.18 11.85
C TYR A 117 10.51 10.75 10.39
N THR A 118 9.60 9.83 10.08
CA THR A 118 9.30 9.45 8.69
C THR A 118 8.71 10.62 7.89
N ASP A 119 7.83 11.45 8.48
CA ASP A 119 7.35 12.70 7.85
C ASP A 119 8.48 13.68 7.53
N LEU A 120 9.40 13.90 8.49
CA LEU A 120 10.60 14.72 8.26
C LEU A 120 11.46 14.15 7.13
N SER A 121 11.64 12.82 7.10
CA SER A 121 12.43 12.12 6.09
C SER A 121 11.81 12.27 4.69
N LEU A 122 10.49 12.15 4.58
CA LEU A 122 9.74 12.43 3.35
C LEU A 122 9.84 13.89 2.92
N ARG A 123 9.78 14.84 3.86
CA ARG A 123 9.98 16.26 3.55
C ARG A 123 11.36 16.50 2.92
N LYS A 124 12.41 15.95 3.53
CA LYS A 124 13.78 16.05 3.01
C LYS A 124 13.93 15.33 1.67
N PHE A 125 13.26 14.19 1.48
CA PHE A 125 13.18 13.52 0.17
C PHE A 125 12.61 14.46 -0.88
N PHE A 126 11.46 15.08 -0.64
CA PHE A 126 10.84 16.00 -1.61
C PHE A 126 11.65 17.28 -1.83
N ASP A 127 12.31 17.80 -0.78
CA ASP A 127 13.20 18.96 -0.90
C ASP A 127 14.41 18.69 -1.81
N THR A 128 14.94 17.46 -1.82
CA THR A 128 16.00 17.06 -2.75
C THR A 128 15.43 16.65 -4.10
N ALA A 129 14.37 15.85 -4.13
CA ALA A 129 13.74 15.35 -5.35
C ALA A 129 13.29 16.50 -6.27
N LYS A 130 12.74 17.60 -5.73
CA LYS A 130 12.30 18.76 -6.52
C LYS A 130 13.41 19.45 -7.33
N THR A 131 14.68 19.16 -7.02
CA THR A 131 15.84 19.66 -7.77
C THR A 131 16.24 18.77 -8.95
N GLN A 132 15.66 17.57 -9.05
CA GLN A 132 16.00 16.58 -10.06
C GLN A 132 15.19 16.77 -11.35
N PRO A 133 15.75 16.47 -12.53
CA PRO A 133 15.07 16.67 -13.81
C PRO A 133 13.81 15.81 -13.98
N TRP A 134 13.78 14.61 -13.39
CA TRP A 134 12.64 13.69 -13.47
C TRP A 134 11.44 14.10 -12.61
N TYR A 135 11.63 15.00 -11.64
CA TYR A 135 10.62 15.32 -10.62
C TYR A 135 9.28 15.77 -11.22
N GLN A 136 9.32 16.73 -12.13
CA GLN A 136 8.10 17.27 -12.75
C GLN A 136 7.35 16.21 -13.57
N ASN A 137 8.01 15.16 -14.04
CA ASN A 137 7.39 14.08 -14.81
C ASN A 137 7.23 12.78 -14.00
N THR A 138 7.13 12.87 -12.68
CA THR A 138 6.99 11.72 -11.78
C THR A 138 5.69 11.80 -10.98
N LEU A 139 4.92 10.71 -11.01
CA LEU A 139 3.82 10.50 -10.07
C LEU A 139 4.37 9.86 -8.80
N PHE A 140 4.19 10.51 -7.65
CA PHE A 140 4.51 9.94 -6.36
C PHE A 140 3.28 9.27 -5.75
N VAL A 141 3.44 8.05 -5.28
CA VAL A 141 2.39 7.29 -4.58
C VAL A 141 2.86 7.07 -3.16
N ILE A 142 2.16 7.65 -2.19
CA ILE A 142 2.45 7.47 -0.76
C ILE A 142 1.33 6.60 -0.18
N VAL A 143 1.70 5.41 0.29
CA VAL A 143 0.75 4.43 0.83
C VAL A 143 1.40 3.71 2.01
N ALA A 144 0.67 3.52 3.09
CA ALA A 144 1.11 2.65 4.17
C ALA A 144 0.80 1.18 3.83
N ASP A 145 1.64 0.26 4.29
CA ASP A 145 1.43 -1.17 4.13
C ASP A 145 0.32 -1.69 5.05
N HIS A 146 0.29 -1.20 6.29
CA HIS A 146 -0.78 -1.44 7.26
C HIS A 146 -0.90 -0.28 8.27
N SER A 147 -1.90 -0.37 9.16
CA SER A 147 -2.01 0.53 10.30
C SER A 147 -1.55 -0.16 11.59
N VAL A 148 -1.41 0.61 12.68
CA VAL A 148 -1.31 0.07 14.04
C VAL A 148 -2.45 0.62 14.88
N ARG A 149 -2.71 0.01 16.04
CA ARG A 149 -3.72 0.53 16.97
C ARG A 149 -3.37 1.97 17.37
N GLY A 150 -4.27 2.89 17.01
CA GLY A 150 -4.13 4.30 17.32
C GLY A 150 -4.41 4.61 18.79
N GLU A 151 -4.04 5.82 19.19
CA GLU A 151 -4.28 6.34 20.54
C GLU A 151 -5.77 6.53 20.84
N ARG A 152 -6.53 7.08 19.88
CA ARG A 152 -7.94 7.47 20.05
C ARG A 152 -8.87 6.28 19.93
N GLU A 153 -9.97 6.28 20.68
CA GLU A 153 -10.98 5.21 20.66
C GLU A 153 -11.58 4.95 19.27
N GLU A 154 -11.71 5.98 18.43
CA GLU A 154 -12.12 5.85 17.02
C GLU A 154 -11.22 4.94 16.16
N TYR A 155 -9.95 4.78 16.54
CA TYR A 155 -8.97 3.93 15.85
C TYR A 155 -8.79 2.55 16.49
N LYS A 156 -9.70 2.15 17.39
CA LYS A 156 -9.67 0.86 18.10
C LYS A 156 -10.77 -0.09 17.65
N THR A 157 -11.35 0.13 16.48
CA THR A 157 -12.38 -0.76 15.90
C THR A 157 -11.79 -1.64 14.82
N SER A 158 -12.47 -2.73 14.49
CA SER A 158 -12.01 -3.65 13.44
C SER A 158 -11.86 -2.96 12.08
N ALA A 159 -12.74 -1.99 11.76
CA ALA A 159 -12.67 -1.27 10.49
C ALA A 159 -11.51 -0.27 10.47
N SER A 160 -11.30 0.45 11.56
CA SER A 160 -10.25 1.46 11.61
C SER A 160 -8.84 0.87 11.69
N PHE A 161 -8.71 -0.38 12.13
CA PHE A 161 -7.45 -1.14 12.11
C PHE A 161 -6.87 -1.34 10.70
N PHE A 162 -7.67 -1.22 9.64
CA PHE A 162 -7.21 -1.29 8.24
C PHE A 162 -7.19 0.07 7.54
N ARG A 163 -7.46 1.16 8.26
CA ARG A 163 -7.50 2.50 7.67
C ARG A 163 -6.09 3.07 7.55
N ILE A 164 -5.64 3.22 6.31
CA ILE A 164 -4.31 3.72 5.96
C ILE A 164 -4.38 4.96 5.07
N PRO A 165 -3.32 5.78 5.01
CA PRO A 165 -3.19 6.83 4.00
C PRO A 165 -2.90 6.22 2.61
N ILE A 166 -3.55 6.79 1.59
CA ILE A 166 -3.19 6.62 0.17
C ILE A 166 -3.23 8.01 -0.47
N LEU A 167 -2.10 8.46 -1.01
CA LEU A 167 -1.96 9.76 -1.68
C LEU A 167 -1.32 9.56 -3.06
N LEU A 168 -1.92 10.17 -4.07
CA LEU A 168 -1.33 10.36 -5.38
C LEU A 168 -0.90 11.82 -5.48
N PHE A 169 0.41 12.05 -5.59
CA PHE A 169 0.99 13.39 -5.70
C PHE A 169 1.64 13.57 -7.07
N ASP A 170 1.03 14.45 -7.87
CA ASP A 170 1.53 14.88 -9.17
C ASP A 170 2.06 16.31 -9.05
N PRO A 171 3.39 16.54 -9.18
CA PRO A 171 3.97 17.87 -9.11
C PRO A 171 3.47 18.85 -10.19
N GLN A 172 2.94 18.36 -11.32
CA GLN A 172 2.35 19.20 -12.36
C GLN A 172 0.96 19.72 -11.96
N GLY A 173 0.35 19.16 -10.90
CA GLY A 173 -0.97 19.53 -10.43
C GLY A 173 -2.11 19.11 -11.38
N LYS A 174 -1.91 18.13 -12.27
CA LYS A 174 -2.98 17.60 -13.12
C LYS A 174 -3.89 16.66 -12.35
N LEU A 175 -3.35 15.93 -11.37
CA LEU A 175 -4.13 15.15 -10.42
C LEU A 175 -4.34 15.94 -9.12
N THR A 176 -5.57 16.42 -8.91
CA THR A 176 -6.00 17.08 -7.68
C THR A 176 -7.36 16.55 -7.23
N GLY A 177 -7.63 16.62 -5.93
CA GLY A 177 -8.93 16.27 -5.36
C GLY A 177 -8.82 15.36 -4.14
N ARG A 178 -9.99 15.00 -3.61
CA ARG A 178 -10.13 14.08 -2.47
C ARG A 178 -11.25 13.10 -2.78
N MET A 179 -10.98 11.83 -2.57
CA MET A 179 -11.97 10.77 -2.66
C MET A 179 -12.38 10.32 -1.25
N SER A 180 -13.68 10.35 -0.98
CA SER A 180 -14.26 9.91 0.30
C SER A 180 -14.86 8.49 0.23
N GLN A 181 -14.87 7.89 -0.97
CA GLN A 181 -15.31 6.51 -1.18
C GLN A 181 -14.26 5.52 -0.65
N THR A 182 -14.69 4.28 -0.41
CA THR A 182 -13.80 3.20 0.02
C THR A 182 -12.80 2.84 -1.08
N VAL A 183 -11.53 2.78 -0.70
CA VAL A 183 -10.39 2.42 -1.56
C VAL A 183 -9.49 1.48 -0.76
N GLN A 184 -8.83 0.56 -1.46
CA GLN A 184 -7.87 -0.39 -0.90
C GLN A 184 -6.56 -0.36 -1.69
N GLN A 185 -5.47 -0.89 -1.10
CA GLN A 185 -4.17 -0.99 -1.78
C GLN A 185 -4.25 -1.74 -3.12
N ALA A 186 -5.12 -2.76 -3.21
CA ALA A 186 -5.32 -3.52 -4.44
C ALA A 186 -5.84 -2.67 -5.62
N ASP A 187 -6.42 -1.50 -5.35
CA ASP A 187 -6.88 -0.56 -6.38
C ASP A 187 -5.72 0.18 -7.05
N LEU A 188 -4.53 0.26 -6.41
CA LEU A 188 -3.37 0.95 -6.97
C LEU A 188 -2.86 0.28 -8.24
N TYR A 189 -2.91 -1.06 -8.32
CA TYR A 189 -2.45 -1.78 -9.51
C TYR A 189 -3.18 -1.35 -10.80
N PRO A 190 -4.53 -1.49 -10.90
CA PRO A 190 -5.25 -1.01 -12.07
C PRO A 190 -5.23 0.52 -12.20
N THR A 191 -5.22 1.28 -11.11
CA THR A 191 -5.14 2.75 -11.15
C THR A 191 -3.88 3.25 -11.84
N LEU A 192 -2.73 2.68 -11.49
CA LEU A 192 -1.44 3.10 -12.03
C LEU A 192 -1.29 2.67 -13.49
N LEU A 193 -1.81 1.50 -13.86
CA LEU A 193 -1.85 1.05 -15.26
C LEU A 193 -2.74 1.97 -16.13
N ASP A 194 -3.90 2.38 -15.63
CA ASP A 194 -4.74 3.37 -16.32
C ASP A 194 -4.00 4.70 -16.55
N LEU A 195 -3.26 5.18 -15.54
CA LEU A 195 -2.51 6.45 -15.61
C LEU A 195 -1.37 6.41 -16.63
N VAL A 196 -0.70 5.27 -16.81
CA VAL A 196 0.33 5.09 -17.84
C VAL A 196 -0.27 4.71 -19.21
N GLY A 197 -1.60 4.67 -19.33
CA GLY A 197 -2.30 4.39 -20.58
C GLY A 197 -2.32 2.92 -20.99
N ASP A 198 -2.05 1.99 -20.08
CA ASP A 198 -2.06 0.57 -20.36
C ASP A 198 -3.49 0.01 -20.35
N LYS A 199 -3.99 -0.33 -21.54
CA LYS A 199 -5.35 -0.84 -21.75
C LYS A 199 -5.41 -2.35 -21.93
N ARG A 200 -4.29 -3.07 -21.87
CA ARG A 200 -4.37 -4.53 -22.11
C ARG A 200 -5.12 -5.17 -20.92
N PRO A 201 -5.85 -6.27 -21.14
CA PRO A 201 -6.60 -6.94 -20.09
C PRO A 201 -5.74 -7.27 -18.87
N MET A 202 -6.34 -7.26 -17.69
CA MET A 202 -5.68 -7.65 -16.45
C MET A 202 -6.66 -8.33 -15.52
N ILE A 203 -6.13 -9.21 -14.67
CA ILE A 203 -6.85 -9.72 -13.50
C ILE A 203 -6.41 -8.91 -12.30
N ALA A 204 -7.34 -8.20 -11.68
CA ALA A 204 -7.11 -7.42 -10.47
C ALA A 204 -8.16 -7.75 -9.41
N PHE A 205 -7.76 -7.63 -8.15
CA PHE A 205 -8.64 -7.73 -6.98
C PHE A 205 -8.99 -6.35 -6.41
N GLY A 206 -8.72 -5.30 -7.18
CA GLY A 206 -9.19 -3.94 -7.00
C GLY A 206 -9.72 -3.39 -8.31
N SER A 207 -10.05 -2.11 -8.32
CA SER A 207 -10.49 -1.39 -9.52
C SER A 207 -9.91 0.01 -9.55
N SER A 208 -9.55 0.48 -10.74
CA SER A 208 -9.03 1.82 -10.93
C SER A 208 -9.94 2.87 -10.29
N VAL A 209 -9.36 3.83 -9.57
CA VAL A 209 -10.11 4.92 -8.92
C VAL A 209 -10.77 5.86 -9.92
N PHE A 210 -10.36 5.82 -11.19
CA PHE A 210 -10.94 6.63 -12.27
C PHE A 210 -12.12 5.96 -12.98
N ASP A 211 -12.33 4.65 -12.77
CA ASP A 211 -13.49 3.95 -13.32
C ASP A 211 -14.71 4.09 -12.39
N ALA A 212 -15.53 5.10 -12.65
CA ALA A 212 -16.74 5.39 -11.87
C ALA A 212 -17.83 4.30 -11.96
N ALA A 213 -17.74 3.39 -12.93
CA ALA A 213 -18.71 2.30 -13.07
C ALA A 213 -18.40 1.11 -12.15
N LYS A 214 -17.21 1.07 -11.54
CA LYS A 214 -16.80 -0.03 -10.65
C LYS A 214 -17.25 0.19 -9.22
N PRO A 215 -17.65 -0.88 -8.51
CA PRO A 215 -17.99 -0.77 -7.09
C PRO A 215 -16.76 -0.39 -6.26
N ARG A 216 -16.99 0.37 -5.20
CA ARG A 216 -15.96 0.82 -4.26
C ARG A 216 -16.07 0.04 -2.96
N PHE A 217 -15.12 -0.84 -2.74
CA PHE A 217 -15.09 -1.68 -1.54
C PHE A 217 -13.66 -2.00 -1.13
N ALA A 218 -13.49 -2.42 0.11
CA ALA A 218 -12.25 -2.98 0.63
C ALA A 218 -12.53 -4.34 1.26
N VAL A 219 -11.66 -5.31 0.99
CA VAL A 219 -11.66 -6.62 1.66
C VAL A 219 -10.43 -6.73 2.53
N ASN A 220 -10.60 -7.11 3.78
CA ASN A 220 -9.49 -7.42 4.68
C ASN A 220 -9.78 -8.68 5.49
N TYR A 221 -8.75 -9.20 6.15
CA TYR A 221 -8.83 -10.39 7.01
C TYR A 221 -8.24 -10.04 8.36
N LEU A 222 -9.01 -10.31 9.42
CA LEU A 222 -8.65 -10.03 10.81
C LEU A 222 -8.97 -11.26 11.65
N ASP A 223 -7.96 -11.85 12.29
CA ASP A 223 -8.10 -12.84 13.36
C ASP A 223 -9.20 -13.91 13.14
N GLY A 224 -9.24 -14.52 11.95
CA GLY A 224 -10.18 -15.62 11.66
C GLY A 224 -11.42 -15.23 10.86
N PHE A 225 -11.64 -13.95 10.57
CA PHE A 225 -12.77 -13.51 9.76
C PHE A 225 -12.39 -12.49 8.69
N TYR A 226 -13.17 -12.48 7.62
CA TYR A 226 -13.09 -11.50 6.54
C TYR A 226 -13.99 -10.30 6.85
N GLN A 227 -13.56 -9.13 6.44
CA GLN A 227 -14.36 -7.92 6.44
C GLN A 227 -14.57 -7.41 5.02
N LEU A 228 -15.80 -7.01 4.71
CA LEU A 228 -16.10 -6.21 3.51
C LEU A 228 -16.58 -4.83 3.97
N ILE A 229 -15.89 -3.78 3.54
CA ILE A 229 -16.32 -2.39 3.73
C ILE A 229 -16.82 -1.87 2.38
N GLU A 230 -18.08 -1.44 2.30
CA GLU A 230 -18.72 -0.95 1.07
C GLU A 230 -19.79 0.09 1.43
N ASP A 231 -19.81 1.24 0.76
CA ASP A 231 -20.85 2.29 0.90
C ASP A 231 -21.13 2.75 2.36
N GLY A 232 -20.10 2.75 3.22
CA GLY A 232 -20.22 3.11 4.63
C GLY A 232 -20.72 1.99 5.53
N TRP A 233 -20.86 0.77 5.03
CA TRP A 233 -21.19 -0.42 5.80
C TRP A 233 -19.95 -1.30 6.02
N LEU A 234 -19.94 -2.02 7.13
CA LEU A 234 -19.01 -3.11 7.41
C LEU A 234 -19.79 -4.42 7.57
N LEU A 235 -19.41 -5.45 6.81
CA LEU A 235 -19.83 -6.84 7.01
C LEU A 235 -18.65 -7.66 7.53
N GLN A 236 -18.87 -8.49 8.55
CA GLN A 236 -17.91 -9.47 9.07
C GLN A 236 -18.39 -10.91 8.77
N PHE A 237 -17.49 -11.78 8.32
CA PHE A 237 -17.82 -13.13 7.85
C PHE A 237 -16.67 -14.12 8.11
N ASP A 238 -16.93 -15.25 8.78
CA ASP A 238 -15.88 -16.23 9.15
C ASP A 238 -15.57 -17.26 8.05
N GLY A 239 -16.28 -17.22 6.92
CA GLY A 239 -16.20 -18.25 5.87
C GLY A 239 -17.44 -19.14 5.79
N GLU A 240 -18.23 -19.21 6.87
CA GLU A 240 -19.44 -20.01 6.96
C GLU A 240 -20.68 -19.16 7.25
N LYS A 241 -20.59 -18.27 8.24
CA LYS A 241 -21.69 -17.41 8.72
C LYS A 241 -21.25 -15.96 8.85
N VAL A 242 -22.24 -15.07 8.73
CA VAL A 242 -22.06 -13.65 9.07
C VAL A 242 -21.82 -13.55 10.58
N LEU A 243 -20.85 -12.73 10.98
CA LEU A 243 -20.52 -12.46 12.38
C LEU A 243 -21.08 -11.12 12.87
N GLY A 244 -21.31 -10.18 11.97
CA GLY A 244 -21.85 -8.87 12.30
C GLY A 244 -22.00 -7.97 11.08
N LEU A 245 -22.90 -7.01 11.19
CA LEU A 245 -23.12 -5.95 10.20
C LEU A 245 -23.26 -4.60 10.91
N TYR A 246 -22.51 -3.59 10.46
CA TYR A 246 -22.49 -2.26 11.08
C TYR A 246 -22.63 -1.15 10.04
N ASP A 247 -23.44 -0.13 10.32
CA ASP A 247 -23.45 1.13 9.56
C ASP A 247 -22.40 2.07 10.14
N LEU A 248 -21.24 2.17 9.50
CA LEU A 248 -20.11 2.97 10.01
C LEU A 248 -20.38 4.48 10.00
N ARG A 249 -21.46 4.94 9.33
CA ARG A 249 -21.82 6.37 9.26
C ARG A 249 -22.52 6.81 10.54
N SER A 250 -23.37 5.96 11.09
CA SER A 250 -24.13 6.23 12.32
C SER A 250 -23.51 5.54 13.55
N ASP A 251 -22.80 4.43 13.36
CA ASP A 251 -22.13 3.65 14.40
C ASP A 251 -20.66 3.34 14.05
N PRO A 252 -19.79 4.37 13.99
CA PRO A 252 -18.36 4.18 13.69
C PRO A 252 -17.63 3.34 14.76
N GLN A 253 -18.23 3.18 15.94
CA GLN A 253 -17.71 2.42 17.07
C GLN A 253 -18.12 0.93 17.04
N GLN A 254 -18.97 0.52 16.08
CA GLN A 254 -19.40 -0.87 15.90
C GLN A 254 -20.08 -1.45 17.16
N ARG A 255 -20.93 -0.65 17.82
CA ARG A 255 -21.61 -1.03 19.07
C ARG A 255 -22.95 -1.72 18.84
N HIS A 256 -23.57 -1.53 17.69
CA HIS A 256 -24.91 -2.00 17.37
C HIS A 256 -24.87 -2.92 16.15
N ASP A 257 -24.86 -4.23 16.39
CA ASP A 257 -24.92 -5.21 15.32
C ASP A 257 -26.32 -5.25 14.68
N LEU A 258 -26.35 -5.15 13.35
CA LEU A 258 -27.52 -5.16 12.49
C LEU A 258 -27.67 -6.46 11.69
N GLN A 259 -26.92 -7.51 12.05
CA GLN A 259 -27.03 -8.82 11.42
C GLN A 259 -28.49 -9.30 11.36
N GLY A 260 -28.89 -9.82 10.20
CA GLY A 260 -30.21 -10.40 9.94
C GLY A 260 -31.36 -9.40 9.97
N LYS A 261 -31.09 -8.10 10.14
CA LYS A 261 -32.14 -7.07 10.12
C LYS A 261 -32.61 -6.83 8.68
N PRO A 262 -33.93 -6.64 8.46
CA PRO A 262 -34.47 -6.32 7.15
C PRO A 262 -33.98 -4.94 6.69
N MET A 263 -34.05 -4.69 5.38
CA MET A 263 -33.68 -3.39 4.76
C MET A 263 -32.21 -2.99 4.96
N THR A 264 -31.32 -3.97 5.18
CA THR A 264 -29.87 -3.78 5.26
C THR A 264 -29.17 -4.31 3.98
N PRO A 265 -27.91 -3.91 3.69
CA PRO A 265 -27.20 -4.42 2.53
C PRO A 265 -26.57 -5.81 2.71
N GLU A 266 -26.85 -6.51 3.82
CA GLU A 266 -26.16 -7.75 4.21
C GLU A 266 -26.07 -8.79 3.09
N ALA A 267 -27.22 -9.13 2.48
CA ALA A 267 -27.28 -10.17 1.46
C ALA A 267 -26.42 -9.83 0.22
N ARG A 268 -26.44 -8.57 -0.21
CA ARG A 268 -25.63 -8.07 -1.33
C ARG A 268 -24.14 -8.12 -1.00
N MET A 269 -23.77 -7.60 0.17
CA MET A 269 -22.39 -7.56 0.65
C MET A 269 -21.82 -8.96 0.83
N LEU A 270 -22.60 -9.88 1.40
CA LEU A 270 -22.20 -11.27 1.61
C LEU A 270 -21.99 -11.99 0.27
N LEU A 271 -22.88 -11.79 -0.70
CA LEU A 271 -22.73 -12.35 -2.04
C LEU A 271 -21.44 -11.83 -2.70
N ARG A 272 -21.16 -10.52 -2.60
CA ARG A 272 -19.93 -9.94 -3.13
C ARG A 272 -18.69 -10.53 -2.48
N LEU A 273 -18.66 -10.58 -1.15
CA LEU A 273 -17.50 -11.10 -0.41
C LEU A 273 -17.25 -12.57 -0.76
N LYS A 274 -18.30 -13.41 -0.80
CA LYS A 274 -18.19 -14.82 -1.22
C LYS A 274 -17.65 -14.95 -2.65
N ALA A 275 -18.17 -14.16 -3.59
CA ALA A 275 -17.70 -14.17 -4.98
C ALA A 275 -16.23 -13.73 -5.11
N TYR A 276 -15.83 -12.69 -4.37
CA TYR A 276 -14.46 -12.22 -4.30
C TYR A 276 -13.50 -13.30 -3.79
N LEU A 277 -13.84 -13.91 -2.63
CA LEU A 277 -13.03 -14.96 -2.01
C LEU A 277 -12.96 -16.22 -2.89
N GLN A 278 -14.09 -16.62 -3.49
CA GLN A 278 -14.12 -17.76 -4.40
C GLN A 278 -13.25 -17.52 -5.63
N SER A 279 -13.33 -16.33 -6.25
CA SER A 279 -12.50 -15.96 -7.40
C SER A 279 -11.02 -15.99 -7.04
N TYR A 280 -10.64 -15.37 -5.91
CA TYR A 280 -9.26 -15.38 -5.42
C TYR A 280 -8.76 -16.81 -5.19
N ALA A 281 -9.46 -17.59 -4.37
CA ALA A 281 -9.06 -18.95 -4.02
C ALA A 281 -9.03 -19.90 -5.23
N HIS A 282 -9.94 -19.74 -6.20
CA HIS A 282 -9.92 -20.52 -7.43
C HIS A 282 -8.69 -20.17 -8.28
N ARG A 283 -8.44 -18.88 -8.52
CA ARG A 283 -7.33 -18.42 -9.36
C ARG A 283 -5.97 -18.76 -8.76
N MET A 284 -5.82 -18.60 -7.45
CA MET A 284 -4.61 -18.99 -6.73
C MET A 284 -4.33 -20.50 -6.83
N ARG A 285 -5.37 -21.35 -6.72
CA ARG A 285 -5.21 -22.83 -6.78
C ARG A 285 -5.00 -23.36 -8.20
N THR A 286 -5.46 -22.64 -9.21
CA THR A 286 -5.45 -23.10 -10.61
C THR A 286 -4.46 -22.35 -11.50
N ASP A 287 -3.59 -21.52 -10.93
CA ASP A 287 -2.64 -20.67 -11.65
C ASP A 287 -3.31 -19.80 -12.73
N ARG A 288 -4.43 -19.16 -12.37
CA ARG A 288 -5.23 -18.29 -13.26
C ARG A 288 -5.26 -16.85 -12.77
N LEU A 289 -4.11 -16.38 -12.30
CA LEU A 289 -3.93 -15.00 -11.83
C LEU A 289 -3.56 -14.06 -12.99
N THR A 290 -3.15 -14.58 -14.14
CA THR A 290 -2.90 -13.79 -15.35
C THR A 290 -4.02 -13.99 -16.37
N ASP A 291 -4.21 -13.03 -17.27
CA ASP A 291 -5.11 -13.22 -18.41
C ASP A 291 -4.41 -14.11 -19.44
N THR A 292 -5.10 -15.15 -19.91
CA THR A 292 -4.55 -16.11 -20.89
C THR A 292 -4.27 -15.47 -22.25
N ARG A 293 -4.81 -14.27 -22.53
CA ARG A 293 -4.60 -13.53 -23.79
C ARG A 293 -3.30 -12.72 -23.82
N GLU A 294 -2.53 -12.68 -22.74
CA GLU A 294 -1.18 -12.13 -22.74
C GLU A 294 -0.13 -13.13 -23.28
N LEU A 295 -0.58 -14.31 -23.72
CA LEU A 295 0.27 -15.42 -24.15
C LEU A 295 0.46 -15.50 -25.68
N ASP A 296 -0.20 -14.62 -26.44
CA ASP A 296 -0.15 -14.55 -27.91
C ASP A 296 0.57 -13.28 -28.40
#